data_AF-A0A9X3ESR1-F1
#
_entry.id   AF-A0A9X3ESR1-F1
#
_cell.length_a   1.000
_cell.length_b   1.000
_cell.length_c   1.000
_cell.angle_alpha   90.00
_cell.angle_beta   90.00
_cell.angle_gamma   90.00
#
_symmetry.space_group_name_H-M   'P 1'
#
loop_
_entity.id
_entity.type
_entity.pdbx_description
1 polymer ?
#
loop_
_entity_poly.entity_id
_entity_poly.type
_entity_poly.pdbx_seq_one_letter_code
_entity_poly.pdbx_strand_id
1 'polypeptide(L)'
;MRLSSGWGVAVVVAGVLACGGEPTATDTDSGTGADSGTTGEAIVLADFFDLAEETYCDWAVRCGAFAAAADCRAVEFFEVAYPPRLLAEARLDDGAGGQAVEYLLASEAAGRLVFDAAAAASCLAYVEARGCEMPGTYVADEAELAGQAACDAILRGTMVVNGPCLLSVECAPQEAATMVCGFDPSCTEACCLGGCRPLASLPIGTPCNGNSRCQAGSFCGRDGNTGMFTVCTAKQPVGAACQGFDECVADGYCDFNTGECRALLGEGESCADFGDVGCEPGLYCADPGFVSDGRCYAYAPLGGACLPDWYLGCSTLGSFCDPQGQCAAAPGPGDSCATGPCDLTSSCDWYSQRCVALAREGEPCGDSIRCAGALQCDGWDPASARCRAPQLAGACAVPGEDELPQGT
;
A
#
# COMPACT_ATOMS: atom_id res chain seq x y z
N MET A 1 -5.45 12.08 7.03
CA MET A 1 -6.92 12.09 7.12
C MET A 1 -7.33 11.54 8.46
N ARG A 2 -7.99 12.35 9.29
CA ARG A 2 -8.76 11.93 10.49
C ARG A 2 -9.89 12.93 10.66
N LEU A 3 -11.13 12.46 10.51
CA LEU A 3 -12.32 13.19 10.90
C LEU A 3 -12.38 13.22 12.43
N SER A 4 -12.21 14.40 13.03
CA SER A 4 -12.62 14.65 14.42
C SER A 4 -13.82 15.60 14.39
N SER A 5 -15.01 15.06 14.67
CA SER A 5 -16.15 15.87 15.04
C SER A 5 -16.80 15.25 16.28
N GLY A 6 -16.56 15.88 17.42
CA GLY A 6 -17.16 15.50 18.69
C GLY A 6 -18.57 16.05 18.79
N TRP A 7 -19.56 15.18 18.89
CA TRP A 7 -20.89 15.49 19.42
C TRP A 7 -21.30 14.35 20.35
N GLY A 8 -21.42 14.64 21.64
CA GLY A 8 -22.01 13.72 22.60
C GLY A 8 -23.52 13.87 22.61
N VAL A 9 -24.26 12.75 22.49
CA VAL A 9 -25.64 12.61 23.00
C VAL A 9 -25.91 11.16 23.41
N ALA A 10 -26.33 11.04 24.67
CA ALA A 10 -27.22 10.08 25.33
C ALA A 10 -27.39 8.63 24.84
N VAL A 11 -27.09 7.73 25.79
CA VAL A 11 -27.62 6.37 25.93
C VAL A 11 -29.15 6.34 25.88
N VAL A 12 -29.72 5.46 25.03
CA VAL A 12 -31.07 4.92 25.18
C VAL A 12 -30.99 3.39 25.14
N VAL A 13 -31.55 2.78 26.19
CA VAL A 13 -31.67 1.34 26.40
C VAL A 13 -33.03 0.84 25.88
N ALA A 14 -33.00 -0.38 25.32
CA ALA A 14 -34.05 -1.38 25.17
C ALA A 14 -35.13 -1.23 24.07
N GLY A 15 -35.30 -2.36 23.36
CA GLY A 15 -36.44 -2.67 22.50
C GLY A 15 -36.37 -4.10 21.97
N VAL A 16 -36.55 -5.10 22.84
CA VAL A 16 -36.85 -6.48 22.46
C VAL A 16 -38.24 -6.52 21.81
N LEU A 17 -38.35 -7.03 20.60
CA LEU A 17 -39.62 -7.47 20.01
C LEU A 17 -39.39 -8.74 19.18
N ALA A 18 -39.76 -9.86 19.79
CA ALA A 18 -40.00 -11.13 19.14
C ALA A 18 -41.47 -11.21 18.73
N CYS A 19 -41.73 -11.68 17.51
CA CYS A 19 -42.92 -12.35 16.98
C CYS A 19 -42.51 -12.78 15.56
N GLY A 20 -42.48 -14.05 15.14
CA GLY A 20 -43.42 -15.13 15.37
C GLY A 20 -43.98 -15.53 14.00
N GLY A 21 -43.42 -16.58 13.38
CA GLY A 21 -43.88 -17.14 12.11
C GLY A 21 -43.43 -18.59 11.96
N GLU A 22 -44.38 -19.51 12.07
CA GLU A 22 -44.22 -20.97 11.95
C GLU A 22 -43.95 -21.44 10.50
N PRO A 23 -43.44 -22.69 10.32
CA PRO A 23 -42.73 -23.11 9.12
C PRO A 23 -43.64 -23.77 8.09
N THR A 24 -43.31 -23.57 6.80
CA THR A 24 -43.81 -24.44 5.73
C THR A 24 -42.67 -25.31 5.25
N ALA A 25 -42.77 -26.61 5.56
CA ALA A 25 -41.87 -27.63 5.07
C ALA A 25 -42.00 -27.75 3.55
N THR A 26 -40.88 -27.64 2.84
CA THR A 26 -40.73 -28.24 1.51
C THR A 26 -39.33 -28.83 1.45
N ASP A 27 -39.27 -30.16 1.55
CA ASP A 27 -38.10 -30.96 1.24
C ASP A 27 -37.69 -30.72 -0.20
N THR A 28 -36.46 -30.25 -0.42
CA THR A 28 -35.72 -30.50 -1.66
C THR A 28 -34.26 -30.68 -1.32
N ASP A 29 -33.80 -31.87 -1.67
CA ASP A 29 -32.56 -32.49 -1.30
C ASP A 29 -31.42 -32.10 -2.28
N SER A 30 -30.20 -32.07 -1.74
CA SER A 30 -28.93 -32.32 -2.44
C SER A 30 -28.40 -31.29 -3.45
N GLY A 31 -27.70 -30.28 -2.92
CA GLY A 31 -26.61 -29.60 -3.61
C GLY A 31 -25.54 -29.20 -2.59
N THR A 32 -24.36 -29.82 -2.67
CA THR A 32 -23.17 -29.56 -1.85
C THR A 32 -22.74 -28.09 -1.94
N GLY A 33 -23.33 -27.25 -1.10
CA GLY A 33 -22.76 -25.96 -0.73
C GLY A 33 -21.71 -26.21 0.34
N ALA A 34 -20.46 -25.86 0.04
CA ALA A 34 -19.43 -25.76 1.06
C ALA A 34 -19.88 -24.65 2.03
N ASP A 35 -20.44 -25.05 3.17
CA ASP A 35 -20.54 -24.22 4.36
C ASP A 35 -19.10 -23.90 4.79
N SER A 36 -18.51 -22.84 4.21
CA SER A 36 -17.32 -22.17 4.73
C SER A 36 -17.71 -21.24 5.89
N GLY A 37 -18.67 -21.67 6.70
CA GLY A 37 -18.97 -21.07 7.99
C GLY A 37 -17.81 -21.35 8.92
N THR A 38 -16.76 -20.53 8.84
CA THR A 38 -15.72 -20.40 9.86
C THR A 38 -16.38 -19.94 11.15
N THR A 39 -16.90 -20.91 11.90
CA THR A 39 -17.49 -20.71 13.22
C THR A 39 -16.39 -20.30 14.19
N GLY A 40 -16.07 -19.01 14.24
CA GLY A 40 -15.47 -18.33 15.39
C GLY A 40 -14.12 -18.84 15.89
N GLU A 41 -13.39 -19.67 15.14
CA GLU A 41 -12.01 -19.96 15.48
C GLU A 41 -11.19 -18.70 15.22
N ALA A 42 -10.49 -18.23 16.26
CA ALA A 42 -9.69 -17.03 16.17
C ALA A 42 -8.53 -17.29 15.21
N ILE A 43 -8.43 -16.49 14.15
CA ILE A 43 -7.25 -16.46 13.27
C ILE A 43 -6.03 -16.27 14.17
N VAL A 44 -4.97 -17.04 13.95
CA VAL A 44 -3.65 -16.82 14.55
C VAL A 44 -2.71 -16.19 13.54
N LEU A 45 -1.65 -15.51 13.99
CA LEU A 45 -0.75 -14.79 13.10
C LEU A 45 -0.10 -15.68 12.02
N ALA A 46 0.24 -16.94 12.35
CA ALA A 46 0.79 -17.88 11.37
C ALA A 46 -0.17 -18.13 10.21
N ASP A 47 -1.43 -18.44 10.52
CA ASP A 47 -2.46 -18.74 9.52
C ASP A 47 -2.91 -17.49 8.76
N PHE A 48 -2.74 -16.30 9.35
CA PHE A 48 -3.13 -15.04 8.72
C PHE A 48 -2.41 -14.79 7.39
N PHE A 49 -1.12 -15.11 7.26
CA PHE A 49 -0.38 -14.83 6.03
C PHE A 49 -0.90 -15.67 4.86
N ASP A 50 -1.16 -16.95 5.08
CA ASP A 50 -1.76 -17.85 4.09
C ASP A 50 -3.17 -17.38 3.71
N LEU A 51 -4.00 -17.03 4.71
CA LEU A 51 -5.37 -16.53 4.47
C LEU A 51 -5.35 -15.19 3.73
N ALA A 52 -4.43 -14.29 4.06
CA ALA A 52 -4.27 -13.00 3.40
C ALA A 52 -3.87 -13.17 1.93
N GLU A 53 -2.97 -14.09 1.65
CA GLU A 53 -2.55 -14.42 0.29
C GLU A 53 -3.70 -15.02 -0.51
N GLU A 54 -4.40 -16.03 0.03
CA GLU A 54 -5.56 -16.66 -0.60
C GLU A 54 -6.64 -15.62 -0.91
N THR A 55 -6.99 -14.80 0.08
CA THR A 55 -8.00 -13.74 -0.05
C THR A 55 -7.62 -12.71 -1.11
N TYR A 56 -6.36 -12.26 -1.10
CA TYR A 56 -5.85 -11.31 -2.09
C TYR A 56 -5.88 -11.91 -3.49
N CYS A 57 -5.43 -13.16 -3.65
CA CYS A 57 -5.36 -13.81 -4.94
C CYS A 57 -6.74 -14.13 -5.52
N ASP A 58 -7.70 -14.53 -4.69
CA ASP A 58 -9.09 -14.70 -5.12
C ASP A 58 -9.71 -13.37 -5.57
N TRP A 59 -9.44 -12.29 -4.82
CA TRP A 59 -9.84 -10.93 -5.22
C TRP A 59 -9.20 -10.54 -6.58
N ALA A 60 -7.90 -10.77 -6.76
CA ALA A 60 -7.17 -10.38 -7.96
C ALA A 60 -7.64 -11.17 -9.20
N VAL A 61 -7.94 -12.46 -9.04
CA VAL A 61 -8.55 -13.29 -10.10
C VAL A 61 -9.94 -12.80 -10.47
N ARG A 62 -10.78 -12.50 -9.47
CA ARG A 62 -12.12 -11.93 -9.71
C ARG A 62 -12.03 -10.61 -10.48
N CYS A 63 -10.98 -9.83 -10.23
CA CYS A 63 -10.71 -8.58 -10.94
C CYS A 63 -10.01 -8.75 -12.29
N GLY A 64 -9.73 -9.98 -12.71
CA GLY A 64 -9.12 -10.29 -14.00
C GLY A 64 -7.63 -9.99 -14.08
N ALA A 65 -6.99 -9.67 -12.95
CA ALA A 65 -5.54 -9.41 -12.90
C ALA A 65 -4.72 -10.70 -13.05
N PHE A 66 -5.30 -11.84 -12.68
CA PHE A 66 -4.75 -13.18 -12.85
C PHE A 66 -5.79 -14.14 -13.42
N ALA A 67 -5.37 -15.11 -14.21
CA ALA A 67 -6.26 -16.14 -14.75
C ALA A 67 -6.71 -17.16 -13.68
N ALA A 68 -5.83 -17.45 -12.71
CA ALA A 68 -6.11 -18.38 -11.61
C ALA A 68 -5.36 -17.96 -10.33
N ALA A 69 -5.91 -18.32 -9.17
CA ALA A 69 -5.31 -17.96 -7.87
C ALA A 69 -3.92 -18.61 -7.68
N ALA A 70 -3.70 -19.77 -8.30
CA ALA A 70 -2.39 -20.43 -8.30
C ALA A 70 -1.32 -19.64 -9.08
N ASP A 71 -1.70 -18.84 -10.07
CA ASP A 71 -0.75 -17.98 -10.77
C ASP A 71 -0.42 -16.74 -9.94
N CYS A 72 -1.41 -16.19 -9.22
CA CYS A 72 -1.20 -15.12 -8.26
C CYS A 72 -0.27 -15.57 -7.11
N ARG A 73 -0.52 -16.70 -6.45
CA ARG A 73 0.34 -17.26 -5.39
C ARG A 73 1.72 -17.73 -5.85
N ALA A 74 1.95 -17.77 -7.17
CA ALA A 74 3.29 -18.03 -7.70
C ALA A 74 4.12 -16.73 -7.85
N VAL A 75 3.47 -15.57 -7.69
CA VAL A 75 4.03 -14.23 -7.82
C VAL A 75 4.01 -13.53 -6.47
N GLU A 76 2.91 -13.60 -5.74
CA GLU A 76 2.84 -13.17 -4.34
C GLU A 76 3.49 -14.23 -3.43
N PHE A 77 4.12 -13.80 -2.34
CA PHE A 77 4.80 -14.68 -1.36
C PHE A 77 4.60 -14.14 0.06
N PHE A 78 3.35 -14.00 0.50
CA PHE A 78 3.04 -13.38 1.80
C PHE A 78 3.50 -14.21 2.98
N GLU A 79 3.76 -15.50 2.79
CA GLU A 79 4.34 -16.45 3.73
C GLU A 79 5.85 -16.27 3.90
N VAL A 80 6.51 -15.61 2.95
CA VAL A 80 7.94 -15.29 3.01
C VAL A 80 8.15 -13.83 3.41
N ALA A 81 7.49 -12.91 2.70
CA ALA A 81 7.62 -11.48 2.90
C ALA A 81 6.24 -10.80 2.82
N TYR A 82 5.83 -10.17 3.93
CA TYR A 82 4.56 -9.47 4.01
C TYR A 82 4.76 -7.96 3.85
N PRO A 83 4.24 -7.34 2.77
CA PRO A 83 4.21 -5.89 2.61
C PRO A 83 3.05 -5.29 3.42
N PRO A 84 3.32 -4.56 4.53
CA PRO A 84 2.30 -4.19 5.53
C PRO A 84 1.20 -3.22 5.04
N ARG A 85 1.25 -2.76 3.79
CA ARG A 85 0.23 -1.89 3.19
C ARG A 85 -0.41 -2.45 1.93
N LEU A 86 -0.01 -3.64 1.47
CA LEU A 86 -0.54 -4.22 0.24
C LEU A 86 -2.04 -4.51 0.33
N LEU A 87 -2.52 -5.04 1.46
CA LEU A 87 -3.96 -5.27 1.64
C LEU A 87 -4.75 -3.96 1.67
N ALA A 88 -4.21 -2.90 2.28
CA ALA A 88 -4.86 -1.60 2.35
C ALA A 88 -4.85 -0.85 1.00
N GLU A 89 -3.71 -0.82 0.31
CA GLU A 89 -3.49 0.02 -0.87
C GLU A 89 -3.62 -0.73 -2.20
N ALA A 90 -3.71 -2.06 -2.18
CA ALA A 90 -3.65 -2.94 -3.37
C ALA A 90 -2.47 -2.65 -4.31
N ARG A 91 -1.46 -1.93 -3.83
CA ARG A 91 -0.26 -1.60 -4.60
C ARG A 91 0.66 -2.79 -4.59
N LEU A 92 0.75 -3.43 -5.74
CA LEU A 92 1.83 -4.35 -6.06
C LEU A 92 3.13 -3.56 -5.91
N ASP A 93 3.88 -3.87 -4.86
CA ASP A 93 5.23 -3.39 -4.70
C ASP A 93 6.14 -4.32 -5.51
N ASP A 94 7.16 -3.77 -6.18
CA ASP A 94 8.11 -4.52 -7.03
C ASP A 94 9.06 -5.42 -6.20
N GLY A 95 8.60 -5.97 -5.07
CA GLY A 95 9.32 -6.91 -4.23
C GLY A 95 10.37 -6.29 -3.30
N ALA A 96 10.45 -4.97 -3.16
CA ALA A 96 11.52 -4.32 -2.39
C ALA A 96 11.14 -3.93 -0.93
N GLY A 97 9.86 -3.88 -0.57
CA GLY A 97 9.40 -3.34 0.73
C GLY A 97 8.82 -4.33 1.74
N GLY A 98 8.81 -5.64 1.45
CA GLY A 98 8.21 -6.66 2.33
C GLY A 98 8.99 -6.93 3.63
N GLN A 99 8.28 -7.28 4.70
CA GLN A 99 8.86 -7.70 5.98
C GLN A 99 8.92 -9.23 6.07
N ALA A 100 10.04 -9.78 6.53
CA ALA A 100 10.20 -11.23 6.70
C ALA A 100 9.13 -11.80 7.65
N VAL A 101 8.34 -12.75 7.19
CA VAL A 101 7.25 -13.36 7.98
C VAL A 101 7.79 -14.14 9.18
N GLU A 102 8.90 -14.86 9.00
CA GLU A 102 9.61 -15.52 10.09
C GLU A 102 9.98 -14.53 11.21
N TYR A 103 10.40 -13.32 10.84
CA TYR A 103 10.69 -12.27 11.81
C TYR A 103 9.43 -11.77 12.52
N LEU A 104 8.32 -11.58 11.79
CA LEU A 104 7.05 -11.15 12.39
C LEU A 104 6.51 -12.19 13.39
N LEU A 105 6.57 -13.47 13.05
CA LEU A 105 6.20 -14.57 13.94
C LEU A 105 7.11 -14.63 15.18
N ALA A 106 8.42 -14.49 14.99
CA ALA A 106 9.37 -14.45 16.10
C ALA A 106 9.14 -13.23 17.01
N SER A 107 8.84 -12.06 16.43
CA SER A 107 8.56 -10.84 17.20
C SER A 107 7.23 -10.91 17.95
N GLU A 108 6.20 -11.56 17.40
CA GLU A 108 4.95 -11.84 18.12
C GLU A 108 5.17 -12.83 19.27
N ALA A 109 5.89 -13.93 19.04
CA ALA A 109 6.24 -14.90 20.06
C ALA A 109 7.09 -14.30 21.20
N ALA A 110 7.95 -13.33 20.88
CA ALA A 110 8.73 -12.55 21.84
C ALA A 110 7.93 -11.40 22.51
N GLY A 111 6.64 -11.24 22.19
CA GLY A 111 5.77 -10.21 22.76
C GLY A 111 6.07 -8.79 22.29
N ARG A 112 6.87 -8.61 21.23
CA ARG A 112 7.21 -7.31 20.61
C ARG A 112 6.12 -6.79 19.67
N LEU A 113 5.28 -7.72 19.21
CA LEU A 113 4.08 -7.46 18.42
C LEU A 113 2.87 -8.10 19.11
N VAL A 114 1.71 -7.48 18.95
CA VAL A 114 0.40 -8.05 19.24
C VAL A 114 -0.34 -8.18 17.93
N PHE A 115 -0.79 -9.39 17.63
CA PHE A 115 -1.71 -9.67 16.53
C PHE A 115 -3.16 -9.42 16.95
N ASP A 116 -3.88 -8.58 16.20
CA ASP A 116 -5.30 -8.32 16.40
C ASP A 116 -6.12 -9.16 15.40
N ALA A 117 -6.57 -10.33 15.85
CA ALA A 117 -7.35 -11.25 15.03
C ALA A 117 -8.69 -10.65 14.53
N ALA A 118 -9.28 -9.71 15.28
CA ALA A 118 -10.53 -9.07 14.87
C ALA A 118 -10.27 -8.03 13.76
N ALA A 119 -9.19 -7.27 13.86
CA ALA A 119 -8.73 -6.38 12.80
C ALA A 119 -8.34 -7.18 11.54
N ALA A 120 -7.64 -8.31 11.71
CA ALA A 120 -7.31 -9.22 10.61
C ALA A 120 -8.56 -9.72 9.88
N ALA A 121 -9.54 -10.27 10.60
CA ALA A 121 -10.80 -10.71 10.00
C ALA A 121 -11.55 -9.58 9.28
N SER A 122 -11.55 -8.38 9.87
CA SER A 122 -12.17 -7.20 9.25
C SER A 122 -11.44 -6.75 7.98
N CYS A 123 -10.10 -6.82 7.96
CA CYS A 123 -9.29 -6.53 6.79
C CYS A 123 -9.54 -7.55 5.66
N LEU A 124 -9.55 -8.85 5.97
CA LEU A 124 -9.84 -9.90 4.98
C LEU A 124 -11.23 -9.72 4.38
N ALA A 125 -12.25 -9.50 5.21
CA ALA A 125 -13.61 -9.21 4.74
C ALA A 125 -13.69 -7.96 3.85
N TYR A 126 -12.91 -6.92 4.17
CA TYR A 126 -12.77 -5.74 3.32
C TYR A 126 -12.14 -6.10 1.95
N VAL A 127 -11.04 -6.86 1.92
CA VAL A 127 -10.38 -7.27 0.68
C VAL A 127 -11.30 -8.14 -0.19
N GLU A 128 -12.10 -9.04 0.41
CA GLU A 128 -13.11 -9.82 -0.32
C GLU A 128 -14.21 -8.92 -0.93
N ALA A 129 -14.67 -7.93 -0.16
CA ALA A 129 -15.80 -7.09 -0.54
C ALA A 129 -15.44 -5.93 -1.48
N ARG A 130 -14.19 -5.47 -1.50
CA ARG A 130 -13.77 -4.28 -2.26
C ARG A 130 -13.92 -4.46 -3.77
N GLY A 131 -14.05 -3.36 -4.50
CA GLY A 131 -14.10 -3.35 -5.97
C GLY A 131 -12.78 -3.74 -6.65
N CYS A 132 -12.74 -3.60 -7.97
CA CYS A 132 -11.55 -3.89 -8.78
C CYS A 132 -10.75 -2.64 -9.18
N GLU A 133 -11.21 -1.47 -8.75
CA GLU A 133 -10.50 -0.21 -8.92
C GLU A 133 -9.35 -0.14 -7.92
N MET A 134 -8.19 0.31 -8.38
CA MET A 134 -6.99 0.46 -7.56
C MET A 134 -7.18 1.62 -6.56
N PRO A 135 -6.93 1.43 -5.27
CA PRO A 135 -6.96 2.52 -4.29
C PRO A 135 -6.10 3.71 -4.74
N GLY A 136 -6.64 4.92 -4.60
CA GLY A 136 -6.03 6.17 -5.08
C GLY A 136 -6.45 6.58 -6.50
N THR A 137 -7.10 5.69 -7.27
CA THR A 137 -7.74 6.05 -8.55
C THR A 137 -9.16 6.61 -8.38
N TYR A 138 -9.64 6.65 -7.15
CA TYR A 138 -10.94 7.19 -6.76
C TYR A 138 -10.87 7.75 -5.32
N VAL A 139 -11.94 8.42 -4.90
CA VAL A 139 -12.11 8.90 -3.52
C VAL A 139 -12.70 7.78 -2.67
N ALA A 140 -11.92 7.25 -1.73
CA ALA A 140 -12.37 6.21 -0.81
C ALA A 140 -13.57 6.69 0.04
N ASP A 141 -14.60 5.85 0.14
CA ASP A 141 -15.74 6.11 1.02
C ASP A 141 -15.45 5.74 2.48
N GLU A 142 -16.42 5.97 3.37
CA GLU A 142 -16.25 5.68 4.80
C GLU A 142 -16.01 4.19 5.09
N ALA A 143 -16.65 3.29 4.35
CA ALA A 143 -16.51 1.85 4.56
C ALA A 143 -15.12 1.37 4.12
N GLU A 144 -14.62 1.89 3.00
CA GLU A 144 -13.28 1.62 2.53
C GLU A 144 -12.21 2.15 3.49
N LEU A 145 -12.36 3.40 3.96
CA LEU A 145 -11.45 3.98 4.94
C LEU A 145 -11.42 3.14 6.24
N ALA A 146 -12.55 2.59 6.65
CA ALA A 146 -12.62 1.67 7.79
C ALA A 146 -11.93 0.33 7.51
N GLY A 147 -12.08 -0.23 6.31
CA GLY A 147 -11.40 -1.44 5.86
C GLY A 147 -9.88 -1.28 5.80
N GLN A 148 -9.40 -0.17 5.22
CA GLN A 148 -7.98 0.20 5.19
C GLN A 148 -7.43 0.35 6.61
N ALA A 149 -8.16 1.02 7.50
CA ALA A 149 -7.77 1.17 8.90
C ALA A 149 -7.71 -0.17 9.65
N ALA A 150 -8.58 -1.13 9.32
CA ALA A 150 -8.52 -2.48 9.87
C ALA A 150 -7.25 -3.22 9.42
N CYS A 151 -6.87 -3.09 8.14
CA CYS A 151 -5.63 -3.67 7.61
C CYS A 151 -4.37 -3.07 8.27
N ASP A 152 -4.35 -1.77 8.52
CA ASP A 152 -3.24 -1.11 9.22
C ASP A 152 -3.15 -1.50 10.72
N ALA A 153 -4.22 -2.04 11.31
CA ALA A 153 -4.32 -2.36 12.74
C ALA A 153 -3.99 -3.82 13.09
N ILE A 154 -3.75 -4.68 12.10
CA ILE A 154 -3.53 -6.13 12.27
C ILE A 154 -2.36 -6.43 13.21
N LEU A 155 -1.26 -5.68 13.04
CA LEU A 155 -0.06 -5.80 13.85
C LEU A 155 0.16 -4.52 14.62
N ARG A 156 0.30 -4.65 15.94
CA ARG A 156 0.59 -3.52 16.82
C ARG A 156 1.85 -3.78 17.63
N GLY A 157 2.80 -2.87 17.55
CA GLY A 157 4.00 -2.87 18.37
C GLY A 157 3.73 -2.76 19.87
N THR A 158 4.62 -3.32 20.67
CA THR A 158 4.62 -3.21 22.14
C THR A 158 5.86 -2.50 22.67
N MET A 159 6.88 -2.28 21.84
CA MET A 159 8.13 -1.67 22.25
C MET A 159 7.90 -0.19 22.58
N VAL A 160 8.11 0.15 23.85
CA VAL A 160 7.96 1.52 24.34
C VAL A 160 8.99 2.47 23.73
N VAL A 161 8.84 3.77 23.97
CA VAL A 161 9.82 4.78 23.55
C VAL A 161 11.22 4.41 24.05
N ASN A 162 12.19 4.41 23.14
CA ASN A 162 13.58 3.97 23.28
C ASN A 162 13.78 2.45 23.47
N GLY A 163 12.70 1.66 23.47
CA GLY A 163 12.77 0.21 23.44
C GLY A 163 13.40 -0.30 22.13
N PRO A 164 14.11 -1.43 22.14
CA PRO A 164 14.79 -1.97 20.97
C PRO A 164 13.81 -2.38 19.86
N CYS A 165 14.16 -2.08 18.62
CA CYS A 165 13.38 -2.42 17.43
C CYS A 165 14.30 -2.80 16.27
N LEU A 166 13.77 -3.58 15.33
CA LEU A 166 14.31 -3.70 13.97
C LEU A 166 13.31 -3.18 12.96
N LEU A 167 12.02 -3.25 13.27
CA LEU A 167 10.96 -2.74 12.41
C LEU A 167 10.15 -1.66 13.12
N SER A 168 9.70 -0.65 12.37
CA SER A 168 8.85 0.41 12.93
C SER A 168 7.52 -0.12 13.47
N VAL A 169 7.01 -1.25 12.93
CA VAL A 169 5.77 -1.90 13.39
C VAL A 169 5.89 -2.46 14.82
N GLU A 170 7.11 -2.71 15.32
CA GLU A 170 7.33 -3.17 16.71
C GLU A 170 7.16 -2.07 17.74
N CYS A 171 7.16 -0.82 17.31
CA CYS A 171 7.06 0.32 18.21
C CYS A 171 5.62 0.57 18.63
N ALA A 172 5.37 0.56 19.94
CA ALA A 172 4.06 0.81 20.51
C ALA A 172 3.55 2.21 20.12
N PRO A 173 2.34 2.31 19.56
CA PRO A 173 1.80 3.60 19.14
C PRO A 173 1.76 4.57 20.32
N GLN A 174 2.13 5.82 20.06
CA GLN A 174 2.10 6.89 21.05
C GLN A 174 1.00 7.90 20.69
N GLU A 175 0.36 8.47 21.69
CA GLU A 175 -0.59 9.55 21.47
C GLU A 175 0.11 10.71 20.75
N ALA A 176 -0.43 11.13 19.61
CA ALA A 176 0.05 12.24 18.79
C ALA A 176 1.45 12.09 18.17
N ALA A 177 2.05 10.90 18.13
CA ALA A 177 3.32 10.68 17.42
C ALA A 177 3.31 9.37 16.60
N THR A 178 3.83 9.46 15.39
CA THR A 178 4.21 8.26 14.62
C THR A 178 5.48 7.70 15.23
N MET A 179 5.50 6.41 15.52
CA MET A 179 6.70 5.75 16.01
C MET A 179 7.48 5.14 14.85
N VAL A 180 8.79 5.28 14.87
CA VAL A 180 9.67 4.62 13.90
C VAL A 180 10.79 3.91 14.62
N CYS A 181 11.30 2.87 13.97
CA CYS A 181 12.56 2.29 14.40
C CYS A 181 13.72 3.17 13.90
N GLY A 182 14.36 3.89 14.83
CA GLY A 182 15.52 4.72 14.52
C GLY A 182 16.81 3.95 14.73
N PHE A 183 17.64 3.85 13.69
CA PHE A 183 18.93 3.15 13.72
C PHE A 183 20.09 4.09 14.05
N ASP A 184 21.14 3.53 14.67
CA ASP A 184 22.42 4.22 14.76
C ASP A 184 23.05 4.29 13.35
N PRO A 185 23.33 5.49 12.79
CA PRO A 185 23.91 5.62 11.45
C PRO A 185 25.32 5.04 11.34
N SER A 186 25.99 4.75 12.46
CA SER A 186 27.28 4.03 12.46
C SER A 186 27.12 2.52 12.28
N CYS A 187 25.91 1.98 12.45
CA CYS A 187 25.62 0.58 12.23
C CYS A 187 25.30 0.36 10.75
N THR A 188 26.12 -0.46 10.07
CA THR A 188 26.02 -0.73 8.63
C THR A 188 25.56 -2.15 8.31
N GLU A 189 25.22 -2.94 9.33
CA GLU A 189 24.76 -4.32 9.17
C GLU A 189 23.25 -4.38 8.89
N ALA A 190 22.77 -5.45 8.27
CA ALA A 190 21.34 -5.63 8.01
C ALA A 190 20.50 -5.75 9.31
N CYS A 191 21.14 -6.14 10.41
CA CYS A 191 20.51 -6.42 11.72
C CYS A 191 20.80 -5.38 12.78
N CYS A 192 20.97 -4.13 12.36
CA CYS A 192 21.17 -3.03 13.30
C CYS A 192 19.96 -2.87 14.21
N LEU A 193 20.12 -3.17 15.49
CA LEU A 193 19.11 -2.87 16.48
C LEU A 193 18.98 -1.35 16.62
N GLY A 194 17.79 -0.86 16.28
CA GLY A 194 17.38 0.51 16.52
C GLY A 194 16.72 0.67 17.88
N GLY A 195 16.28 1.89 18.16
CA GLY A 195 15.37 2.18 19.26
C GLY A 195 14.09 2.81 18.72
N CYS A 196 12.95 2.46 19.30
CA CYS A 196 11.67 3.05 18.98
C CYS A 196 11.69 4.52 19.35
N ARG A 197 11.76 5.39 18.35
CA ARG A 197 11.73 6.83 18.59
C ARG A 197 10.37 7.35 18.17
N PRO A 198 9.77 8.25 18.96
CA PRO A 198 8.74 9.10 18.38
C PRO A 198 9.42 9.82 17.23
N LEU A 199 8.87 9.64 16.04
CA LEU A 199 9.08 10.56 14.97
C LEU A 199 8.31 11.82 15.37
N ALA A 200 8.90 12.54 16.31
CA ALA A 200 8.29 13.66 16.98
C ALA A 200 7.91 14.65 15.90
N SER A 201 6.61 14.80 15.71
CA SER A 201 6.14 15.80 14.79
C SER A 201 6.40 17.14 15.46
N LEU A 202 7.33 17.90 14.91
CA LEU A 202 7.77 19.15 15.50
C LEU A 202 6.59 20.13 15.54
N PRO A 203 6.28 20.73 16.71
CA PRO A 203 5.19 21.69 16.80
C PRO A 203 5.42 22.90 15.90
N ILE A 204 4.34 23.56 15.47
CA ILE A 204 4.43 24.82 14.73
C ILE A 204 5.28 25.82 15.53
N GLY A 205 6.22 26.48 14.86
CA GLY A 205 7.21 27.39 15.44
C GLY A 205 8.55 26.73 15.80
N THR A 206 8.66 25.40 15.74
CA THR A 206 9.90 24.68 16.08
C THR A 206 10.86 24.65 14.90
N PRO A 207 12.17 24.94 15.07
CA PRO A 207 13.15 24.83 14.00
C PRO A 207 13.16 23.44 13.36
N CYS A 208 13.23 23.38 12.04
CA CYS A 208 13.13 22.14 11.27
C CYS A 208 14.13 22.15 10.10
N ASN A 209 14.32 20.99 9.47
CA ASN A 209 15.10 20.81 8.25
C ASN A 209 14.37 19.85 7.28
N GLY A 210 14.97 19.55 6.13
CA GLY A 210 14.37 18.68 5.10
C GLY A 210 14.08 17.25 5.54
N ASN A 211 14.65 16.79 6.66
CA ASN A 211 14.41 15.47 7.24
C ASN A 211 13.46 15.53 8.44
N SER A 212 13.05 16.74 8.85
CA SER A 212 12.15 16.94 9.98
C SER A 212 10.72 16.71 9.55
N ARG A 213 9.91 16.06 10.39
CA ARG A 213 8.47 15.99 10.22
C ARG A 213 7.82 17.00 11.13
N CYS A 214 7.06 17.93 10.57
CA CYS A 214 6.24 18.85 11.35
C CYS A 214 4.91 18.17 11.73
N GLN A 215 4.22 18.69 12.76
CA GLN A 215 2.89 18.20 13.14
C GLN A 215 1.90 18.18 11.96
N ALA A 216 0.88 17.33 12.04
CA ALA A 216 -0.15 17.26 11.00
C ALA A 216 -0.74 18.65 10.71
N GLY A 217 -0.93 18.96 9.43
CA GLY A 217 -1.37 20.30 9.00
C GLY A 217 -0.26 21.37 9.01
N SER A 218 1.01 20.98 9.09
CA SER A 218 2.15 21.89 8.99
C SER A 218 3.29 21.29 8.16
N PHE A 219 4.18 22.15 7.65
CA PHE A 219 5.33 21.81 6.82
C PHE A 219 6.60 22.47 7.37
N CYS A 220 7.78 22.02 6.92
CA CYS A 220 9.03 22.69 7.29
C CYS A 220 9.29 23.90 6.40
N GLY A 221 9.05 25.10 6.93
CA GLY A 221 9.16 26.35 6.18
C GLY A 221 10.56 26.61 5.63
N ARG A 222 10.66 27.30 4.49
CA ARG A 222 11.93 27.79 3.94
C ARG A 222 11.97 29.31 3.90
N ASP A 223 13.14 29.87 4.18
CA ASP A 223 13.38 31.29 3.97
C ASP A 223 13.57 31.55 2.47
N GLY A 224 12.71 32.36 1.87
CA GLY A 224 12.71 32.60 0.42
C GLY A 224 13.95 33.32 -0.13
N ASN A 225 14.78 33.92 0.72
CA ASN A 225 16.00 34.60 0.28
C ASN A 225 17.21 33.65 0.28
N THR A 226 17.28 32.75 1.25
CA THR A 226 18.42 31.85 1.47
C THR A 226 18.16 30.41 1.04
N GLY A 227 16.89 30.03 0.84
CA GLY A 227 16.45 28.67 0.60
C GLY A 227 16.61 27.73 1.81
N MET A 228 17.05 28.26 2.95
CA MET A 228 17.32 27.48 4.16
C MET A 228 16.02 27.15 4.88
N PHE A 229 15.94 25.94 5.44
CA PHE A 229 14.83 25.56 6.31
C PHE A 229 14.81 26.43 7.58
N THR A 230 13.60 26.72 8.05
CA THR A 230 13.33 27.63 9.16
C THR A 230 12.63 26.86 10.28
N VAL A 231 11.32 27.03 10.42
CA VAL A 231 10.49 26.44 11.45
C VAL A 231 9.30 25.72 10.84
N CYS A 232 8.74 24.77 11.59
CA CYS A 232 7.47 24.17 11.25
C CYS A 232 6.40 25.25 11.19
N THR A 233 5.74 25.36 10.05
CA THR A 233 4.78 26.41 9.75
C THR A 233 3.45 25.77 9.36
N ALA A 234 2.34 26.33 9.83
CA ALA A 234 1.02 25.84 9.42
C ALA A 234 0.89 25.81 7.89
N LYS A 235 0.27 24.76 7.36
CA LYS A 235 -0.08 24.70 5.94
C LYS A 235 -0.97 25.90 5.59
N GLN A 236 -0.68 26.48 4.44
CA GLN A 236 -1.27 27.71 3.95
C GLN A 236 -2.61 27.41 3.27
N PRO A 237 -3.67 28.20 3.54
CA PRO A 237 -4.94 28.05 2.83
C PRO A 237 -4.78 28.41 1.35
N VAL A 238 -5.72 27.96 0.51
CA VAL A 238 -5.82 28.41 -0.89
C VAL A 238 -5.87 29.94 -0.95
N GLY A 239 -5.09 30.53 -1.86
CA GLY A 239 -4.89 31.96 -2.08
C GLY A 239 -3.75 32.58 -1.27
N ALA A 240 -3.13 31.86 -0.33
CA ALA A 240 -1.97 32.35 0.42
C ALA A 240 -0.65 32.11 -0.33
N ALA A 241 0.39 32.87 -0.01
CA ALA A 241 1.70 32.70 -0.64
C ALA A 241 2.37 31.37 -0.24
N CYS A 242 3.12 30.78 -1.17
CA CYS A 242 3.85 29.53 -0.98
C CYS A 242 5.14 29.48 -1.82
N GLN A 243 6.05 28.59 -1.45
CA GLN A 243 7.36 28.40 -2.10
C GLN A 243 7.75 26.92 -2.28
N GLY A 244 6.87 25.97 -1.93
CA GLY A 244 7.17 24.54 -1.90
C GLY A 244 5.92 23.65 -2.05
N PHE A 245 6.13 22.40 -2.47
CA PHE A 245 5.03 21.48 -2.82
C PHE A 245 4.11 21.11 -1.65
N ASP A 246 4.63 21.10 -0.43
CA ASP A 246 3.92 20.69 0.80
C ASP A 246 3.31 21.89 1.57
N GLU A 247 3.48 23.11 1.08
CA GLU A 247 3.15 24.29 1.89
C GLU A 247 1.65 24.54 2.03
N CYS A 248 0.84 23.99 1.12
CA CYS A 248 -0.59 24.23 1.06
C CYS A 248 -1.39 23.18 1.86
N VAL A 249 -2.62 23.54 2.23
CA VAL A 249 -3.63 22.63 2.80
C VAL A 249 -3.94 21.47 1.86
N ALA A 250 -4.57 20.40 2.37
CA ALA A 250 -4.75 19.14 1.63
C ALA A 250 -5.60 19.25 0.35
N ASP A 251 -6.43 20.29 0.27
CA ASP A 251 -7.26 20.66 -0.88
C ASP A 251 -6.56 21.64 -1.83
N GLY A 252 -5.25 21.86 -1.67
CA GLY A 252 -4.48 22.72 -2.55
C GLY A 252 -3.04 22.30 -2.77
N TYR A 253 -2.43 22.93 -3.77
CA TYR A 253 -1.04 22.74 -4.16
C TYR A 253 -0.35 24.10 -4.33
N CYS A 254 0.98 24.14 -4.28
CA CYS A 254 1.72 25.38 -4.49
C CYS A 254 2.01 25.62 -5.98
N ASP A 255 1.45 26.70 -6.53
CA ASP A 255 1.75 27.15 -7.88
C ASP A 255 3.08 27.93 -7.87
N PHE A 256 4.17 27.31 -8.33
CA PHE A 256 5.51 27.93 -8.38
C PHE A 256 5.63 29.09 -9.39
N ASN A 257 4.72 29.21 -10.36
CA ASN A 257 4.71 30.32 -11.30
C ASN A 257 4.16 31.58 -10.65
N THR A 258 3.19 31.44 -9.75
CA THR A 258 2.59 32.58 -9.02
C THR A 258 3.10 32.74 -7.59
N GLY A 259 3.68 31.69 -7.00
CA GLY A 259 4.04 31.64 -5.59
C GLY A 259 2.82 31.64 -4.68
N GLU A 260 1.70 31.05 -5.11
CA GLU A 260 0.43 31.02 -4.37
C GLU A 260 -0.13 29.61 -4.27
N CYS A 261 -0.73 29.28 -3.12
CA CYS A 261 -1.50 28.07 -2.93
C CYS A 261 -2.77 28.14 -3.78
N ARG A 262 -2.99 27.16 -4.64
CA ARG A 262 -4.19 27.03 -5.45
C ARG A 262 -4.99 25.82 -5.03
N ALA A 263 -6.29 25.83 -5.29
CA ALA A 263 -7.11 24.64 -5.17
C ALA A 263 -6.58 23.56 -6.12
N LEU A 264 -6.75 22.29 -5.75
CA LEU A 264 -6.48 21.18 -6.66
C LEU A 264 -7.29 21.32 -7.96
N LEU A 265 -6.69 20.88 -9.04
CA LEU A 265 -7.18 20.97 -10.40
C LEU A 265 -8.17 19.86 -10.67
N GLY A 266 -9.37 20.23 -11.11
CA GLY A 266 -10.40 19.30 -11.55
C GLY A 266 -10.11 18.71 -12.93
N GLU A 267 -10.99 17.81 -13.37
CA GLU A 267 -10.86 17.15 -14.66
C GLU A 267 -10.81 18.15 -15.85
N GLY A 268 -9.83 17.96 -16.73
CA GLY A 268 -9.60 18.77 -17.93
C GLY A 268 -8.80 20.05 -17.71
N GLU A 269 -8.56 20.45 -16.46
CA GLU A 269 -7.70 21.59 -16.11
C GLU A 269 -6.22 21.27 -16.34
N SER A 270 -5.42 22.31 -16.63
CA SER A 270 -4.01 22.16 -16.96
C SER A 270 -3.15 21.89 -15.72
N CYS A 271 -2.41 20.79 -15.74
CA CYS A 271 -1.45 20.36 -14.71
C CYS A 271 0.00 20.34 -15.24
N ALA A 272 0.25 20.90 -16.42
CA ALA A 272 1.54 20.89 -17.11
C ALA A 272 2.73 21.30 -16.21
N ASP A 273 2.49 22.25 -15.31
CA ASP A 273 3.51 22.81 -14.44
C ASP A 273 3.78 21.98 -13.16
N PHE A 274 2.89 21.05 -12.80
CA PHE A 274 2.86 20.43 -11.45
C PHE A 274 2.78 18.90 -11.44
N GLY A 275 2.38 18.27 -12.55
CA GLY A 275 2.18 16.82 -12.57
C GLY A 275 1.00 16.38 -11.68
N ASP A 276 1.03 15.13 -11.23
CA ASP A 276 -0.09 14.49 -10.52
C ASP A 276 -0.48 15.18 -9.21
N VAL A 277 0.47 15.82 -8.53
CA VAL A 277 0.22 16.46 -7.22
C VAL A 277 -0.71 17.68 -7.30
N GLY A 278 -0.93 18.22 -8.50
CA GLY A 278 -1.84 19.33 -8.73
C GLY A 278 -3.29 18.91 -8.92
N CYS A 279 -3.58 17.64 -9.23
CA CYS A 279 -4.93 17.18 -9.56
C CYS A 279 -5.74 16.75 -8.32
N GLU A 280 -7.06 16.83 -8.39
CA GLU A 280 -7.95 16.29 -7.33
C GLU A 280 -7.75 14.78 -7.14
N PRO A 281 -8.03 14.22 -5.93
CA PRO A 281 -7.91 12.79 -5.70
C PRO A 281 -8.78 11.97 -6.66
N GLY A 282 -8.22 10.90 -7.22
CA GLY A 282 -8.85 10.11 -8.28
C GLY A 282 -8.64 10.64 -9.70
N LEU A 283 -7.84 11.70 -9.86
CA LEU A 283 -7.34 12.17 -11.14
C LEU A 283 -5.83 11.95 -11.24
N TYR A 284 -5.31 11.92 -12.48
CA TYR A 284 -3.88 11.90 -12.77
C TYR A 284 -3.55 12.96 -13.81
N CYS A 285 -2.31 13.44 -13.79
CA CYS A 285 -1.80 14.39 -14.78
C CYS A 285 -1.19 13.64 -15.95
N ALA A 286 -1.70 13.92 -17.15
CA ALA A 286 -1.13 13.39 -18.38
C ALA A 286 -0.76 14.53 -19.33
N ASP A 287 0.45 14.47 -19.88
CA ASP A 287 0.93 15.38 -20.93
C ASP A 287 1.03 14.62 -22.26
N PRO A 288 -0.10 14.39 -22.96
CA PRO A 288 -0.11 13.64 -24.20
C PRO A 288 0.79 14.35 -25.23
N GLY A 289 1.82 13.64 -25.69
CA GLY A 289 2.78 14.15 -26.67
C GLY A 289 3.95 14.96 -26.09
N PHE A 290 4.11 15.04 -24.76
CA PHE A 290 5.21 15.76 -24.09
C PHE A 290 5.36 17.22 -24.55
N VAL A 291 4.24 17.89 -24.83
CA VAL A 291 4.19 19.26 -25.35
C VAL A 291 3.99 20.30 -24.26
N SER A 292 4.09 19.91 -22.98
CA SER A 292 3.82 20.78 -21.84
C SER A 292 2.37 21.31 -21.84
N ASP A 293 1.40 20.51 -22.31
CA ASP A 293 -0.05 20.76 -22.13
C ASP A 293 -0.66 19.66 -21.26
N GLY A 294 0.04 19.32 -20.17
CA GLY A 294 -0.45 18.40 -19.15
C GLY A 294 -1.83 18.80 -18.67
N ARG A 295 -2.76 17.85 -18.58
CA ARG A 295 -4.11 18.04 -18.01
C ARG A 295 -4.46 16.93 -17.02
N CYS A 296 -5.35 17.25 -16.10
CA CYS A 296 -5.90 16.28 -15.17
C CYS A 296 -6.97 15.43 -15.86
N TYR A 297 -6.87 14.11 -15.76
CA TYR A 297 -7.82 13.16 -16.31
C TYR A 297 -8.29 12.20 -15.23
N ALA A 298 -9.56 11.80 -15.30
CA ALA A 298 -10.05 10.69 -14.49
C ALA A 298 -9.44 9.37 -14.97
N TYR A 299 -9.16 8.46 -14.04
CA TYR A 299 -8.84 7.08 -14.42
C TYR A 299 -10.05 6.43 -15.08
N ALA A 300 -9.83 5.74 -16.19
CA ALA A 300 -10.90 5.07 -16.92
C ALA A 300 -11.07 3.62 -16.44
N PRO A 301 -12.31 3.12 -16.29
CA PRO A 301 -12.56 1.72 -16.01
C PRO A 301 -12.22 0.86 -17.23
N LEU A 302 -12.14 -0.46 -17.06
CA LEU A 302 -11.95 -1.40 -18.17
C LEU A 302 -12.97 -1.17 -19.30
N GLY A 303 -12.49 -1.06 -20.55
CA GLY A 303 -13.25 -0.71 -21.74
C GLY A 303 -13.55 0.80 -21.91
N GLY A 304 -13.24 1.61 -20.90
CA GLY A 304 -13.36 3.07 -20.93
C GLY A 304 -12.29 3.71 -21.82
N ALA A 305 -12.53 4.95 -22.24
CA ALA A 305 -11.57 5.71 -23.04
C ALA A 305 -10.44 6.26 -22.18
N CYS A 306 -9.21 6.15 -22.66
CA CYS A 306 -7.99 6.61 -21.98
C CYS A 306 -7.03 7.24 -23.00
N LEU A 307 -5.91 7.79 -22.51
CA LEU A 307 -4.90 8.43 -23.35
C LEU A 307 -3.87 7.40 -23.83
N PRO A 308 -3.79 7.10 -25.14
CA PRO A 308 -2.99 5.97 -25.66
C PRO A 308 -1.47 6.10 -25.42
N ASP A 309 -0.96 7.32 -25.24
CA ASP A 309 0.46 7.57 -24.93
C ASP A 309 0.76 7.42 -23.42
N TRP A 310 -0.26 7.19 -22.58
CA TRP A 310 -0.15 7.15 -21.12
C TRP A 310 -0.72 5.84 -20.57
N TYR A 311 0.16 4.89 -20.25
CA TYR A 311 -0.23 3.54 -19.82
C TYR A 311 -0.93 3.51 -18.44
N LEU A 312 -0.77 4.54 -17.60
CA LEU A 312 -1.33 4.63 -16.24
C LEU A 312 -2.78 5.13 -16.19
N GLY A 313 -3.46 5.33 -17.32
CA GLY A 313 -4.79 5.95 -17.35
C GLY A 313 -5.97 5.08 -16.92
N CYS A 314 -5.73 3.84 -16.48
CA CYS A 314 -6.79 2.87 -16.20
C CYS A 314 -6.92 2.59 -14.71
N SER A 315 -8.15 2.55 -14.19
CA SER A 315 -8.42 2.36 -12.76
C SER A 315 -8.36 0.90 -12.33
N THR A 316 -8.56 -0.04 -13.24
CA THR A 316 -8.69 -1.47 -12.91
C THR A 316 -7.33 -2.13 -12.75
N LEU A 317 -7.16 -2.97 -11.73
CA LEU A 317 -5.92 -3.72 -11.52
C LEU A 317 -5.57 -4.57 -12.77
N GLY A 318 -4.30 -4.53 -13.19
CA GLY A 318 -3.82 -5.29 -14.35
C GLY A 318 -4.34 -4.80 -15.70
N SER A 319 -4.96 -3.61 -15.74
CA SER A 319 -5.35 -2.96 -16.99
C SER A 319 -4.34 -1.90 -17.43
N PHE A 320 -4.30 -1.61 -18.72
CA PHE A 320 -3.47 -0.57 -19.32
C PHE A 320 -4.24 0.14 -20.43
N CYS A 321 -3.77 1.33 -20.80
CA CYS A 321 -4.34 2.04 -21.95
C CYS A 321 -3.75 1.51 -23.26
N ASP A 322 -4.59 0.92 -24.12
CA ASP A 322 -4.17 0.42 -25.42
C ASP A 322 -3.92 1.57 -26.44
N PRO A 323 -3.26 1.28 -27.58
CA PRO A 323 -3.03 2.28 -28.63
C PRO A 323 -4.29 2.87 -29.26
N GLN A 324 -5.43 2.23 -29.08
CA GLN A 324 -6.74 2.71 -29.54
C GLN A 324 -7.35 3.70 -28.55
N GLY A 325 -6.69 3.94 -27.41
CA GLY A 325 -7.17 4.81 -26.35
C GLY A 325 -8.29 4.15 -25.56
N GLN A 326 -8.24 2.84 -25.35
CA GLN A 326 -9.18 2.10 -24.51
C GLN A 326 -8.45 1.33 -23.42
N CYS A 327 -9.01 1.35 -22.22
CA CYS A 327 -8.50 0.53 -21.13
C CYS A 327 -8.77 -0.95 -21.42
N ALA A 328 -7.72 -1.74 -21.53
CA ALA A 328 -7.80 -3.17 -21.81
C ALA A 328 -7.00 -3.94 -20.74
N ALA A 329 -7.27 -5.24 -20.61
CA ALA A 329 -6.43 -6.12 -19.80
C ALA A 329 -5.03 -6.17 -20.41
N ALA A 330 -3.99 -6.12 -19.58
CA ALA A 330 -2.62 -6.21 -20.05
C ALA A 330 -2.36 -7.54 -20.78
N PRO A 331 -1.54 -7.55 -21.86
CA PRO A 331 -1.18 -8.76 -22.58
C PRO A 331 -0.45 -9.76 -21.68
N GLY A 332 -0.83 -11.03 -21.77
CA GLY A 332 -0.24 -12.11 -20.97
C GLY A 332 0.85 -12.88 -21.72
N PRO A 333 1.39 -13.97 -21.13
CA PRO A 333 2.45 -14.77 -21.74
C PRO A 333 2.16 -15.18 -23.19
N GLY A 334 3.04 -14.80 -24.11
CA GLY A 334 2.96 -15.09 -25.55
C GLY A 334 2.35 -13.97 -26.39
N ASP A 335 1.61 -13.04 -25.77
CA ASP A 335 1.02 -11.89 -26.43
C ASP A 335 2.09 -10.82 -26.75
N SER A 336 1.73 -9.86 -27.60
CA SER A 336 2.61 -8.76 -27.99
C SER A 336 2.64 -7.68 -26.90
N CYS A 337 3.84 -7.28 -26.49
CA CYS A 337 4.06 -6.11 -25.63
C CYS A 337 4.64 -4.91 -26.39
N ALA A 338 4.59 -4.93 -27.73
CA ALA A 338 5.09 -3.84 -28.57
C ALA A 338 4.44 -2.48 -28.29
N THR A 339 3.28 -2.49 -27.64
CA THR A 339 2.40 -1.32 -27.47
C THR A 339 2.05 -1.04 -26.02
N GLY A 340 2.57 -1.81 -25.06
CA GLY A 340 2.17 -1.67 -23.66
C GLY A 340 2.90 -2.63 -22.73
N PRO A 341 2.76 -2.42 -21.40
CA PRO A 341 3.29 -3.33 -20.41
C PRO A 341 2.61 -4.69 -20.51
N CYS A 342 3.29 -5.72 -20.04
CA CYS A 342 2.69 -7.05 -19.86
C CYS A 342 1.83 -7.09 -18.59
N ASP A 343 1.02 -8.15 -18.46
CA ASP A 343 0.32 -8.45 -17.23
C ASP A 343 1.28 -8.75 -16.06
N LEU A 344 0.72 -8.90 -14.87
CA LEU A 344 1.47 -9.12 -13.63
C LEU A 344 2.22 -10.46 -13.57
N THR A 345 1.93 -11.36 -14.52
CA THR A 345 2.55 -12.69 -14.60
C THR A 345 3.64 -12.76 -15.66
N SER A 346 3.91 -11.66 -16.34
CA SER A 346 4.88 -11.64 -17.45
C SER A 346 5.68 -10.35 -17.53
N SER A 347 6.84 -10.44 -18.19
CA SER A 347 7.70 -9.31 -18.50
C SER A 347 7.85 -9.19 -20.01
N CYS A 348 7.93 -7.97 -20.52
CA CYS A 348 8.15 -7.73 -21.94
C CYS A 348 9.60 -8.08 -22.31
N ASP A 349 9.79 -9.08 -23.17
CA ASP A 349 11.10 -9.35 -23.77
C ASP A 349 11.36 -8.33 -24.87
N TRP A 350 12.36 -7.48 -24.65
CA TRP A 350 12.65 -6.35 -25.53
C TRP A 350 13.02 -6.75 -26.97
N TYR A 351 13.57 -7.95 -27.18
CA TYR A 351 14.00 -8.40 -28.50
C TYR A 351 12.86 -8.96 -29.35
N SER A 352 12.00 -9.78 -28.75
CA SER A 352 10.85 -10.39 -29.42
C SER A 352 9.58 -9.54 -29.36
N GLN A 353 9.56 -8.52 -28.50
CA GLN A 353 8.39 -7.69 -28.22
C GLN A 353 7.18 -8.54 -27.82
N ARG A 354 7.44 -9.61 -27.06
CA ARG A 354 6.43 -10.52 -26.52
C ARG A 354 6.53 -10.61 -25.01
N CYS A 355 5.37 -10.76 -24.38
CA CYS A 355 5.30 -11.07 -22.96
C CYS A 355 5.82 -12.48 -22.72
N VAL A 356 6.82 -12.59 -21.86
CA VAL A 356 7.39 -13.86 -21.41
C VAL A 356 6.97 -14.04 -19.96
N ALA A 357 6.45 -15.23 -19.64
CA ALA A 357 6.06 -15.56 -18.27
C ALA A 357 7.24 -15.32 -17.31
N LEU A 358 6.94 -14.74 -16.15
CA LEU A 358 7.91 -14.62 -15.07
C LEU A 358 8.31 -16.02 -14.60
N ALA A 359 9.60 -16.20 -14.32
CA ALA A 359 10.13 -17.48 -13.86
C ALA A 359 9.73 -17.73 -12.40
N ARG A 360 9.17 -18.92 -12.15
CA ARG A 360 8.77 -19.41 -10.83
C ARG A 360 9.98 -19.89 -10.04
N GLU A 361 9.79 -20.20 -8.77
CA GLU A 361 10.86 -20.75 -7.94
C GLU A 361 11.50 -22.00 -8.57
N GLY A 362 12.83 -21.99 -8.65
CA GLY A 362 13.63 -23.06 -9.26
C GLY A 362 13.73 -23.00 -10.79
N GLU A 363 13.01 -22.10 -11.46
CA GLU A 363 13.10 -21.89 -12.91
C GLU A 363 14.28 -20.98 -13.29
N PRO A 364 14.82 -21.08 -14.52
CA PRO A 364 15.93 -20.23 -14.97
C PRO A 364 15.54 -18.75 -15.07
N CYS A 365 16.48 -17.89 -14.70
CA CYS A 365 16.35 -16.42 -14.76
C CYS A 365 17.59 -15.77 -15.38
N GLY A 366 17.50 -14.49 -15.73
CA GLY A 366 18.62 -13.73 -16.30
C GLY A 366 18.16 -12.51 -17.11
N ASP A 367 19.02 -12.05 -18.04
CA ASP A 367 18.89 -10.78 -18.76
C ASP A 367 17.50 -10.49 -19.38
N SER A 368 16.74 -11.51 -19.76
CA SER A 368 15.40 -11.37 -20.33
C SER A 368 14.28 -12.07 -19.57
N ILE A 369 14.61 -12.89 -18.56
CA ILE A 369 13.64 -13.65 -17.77
C ILE A 369 13.72 -13.17 -16.33
N ARG A 370 12.72 -12.40 -15.93
CA ARG A 370 12.56 -11.92 -14.57
C ARG A 370 11.90 -13.00 -13.73
N CYS A 371 12.25 -13.01 -12.44
CA CYS A 371 11.58 -13.86 -11.48
C CYS A 371 10.19 -13.31 -11.12
N ALA A 372 9.28 -14.21 -10.76
CA ALA A 372 7.95 -13.85 -10.32
C ALA A 372 7.99 -13.13 -8.96
N GLY A 373 7.36 -11.95 -8.89
CA GLY A 373 7.17 -11.15 -7.68
C GLY A 373 8.42 -10.95 -6.83
N ALA A 374 8.41 -11.39 -5.57
CA ALA A 374 9.51 -11.18 -4.63
C ALA A 374 10.70 -12.15 -4.82
N LEU A 375 10.60 -13.12 -5.74
CA LEU A 375 11.70 -14.04 -6.03
C LEU A 375 12.91 -13.28 -6.57
N GLN A 376 14.10 -13.71 -6.16
CA GLN A 376 15.37 -13.15 -6.61
C GLN A 376 16.11 -14.15 -7.50
N CYS A 377 16.74 -13.63 -8.54
CA CYS A 377 17.62 -14.41 -9.39
C CYS A 377 18.95 -14.65 -8.64
N ASP A 378 19.29 -15.90 -8.34
CA ASP A 378 20.45 -16.27 -7.50
C ASP A 378 21.82 -16.10 -8.21
N GLY A 379 21.83 -15.60 -9.44
CA GLY A 379 23.02 -15.39 -10.24
C GLY A 379 22.73 -14.59 -11.52
N TRP A 380 23.78 -14.33 -12.29
CA TRP A 380 23.68 -13.59 -13.54
C TRP A 380 23.82 -14.47 -14.79
N ASP A 381 24.31 -15.70 -14.65
CA ASP A 381 24.50 -16.63 -15.76
C ASP A 381 23.19 -17.36 -16.08
N PRO A 382 22.53 -17.10 -17.22
CA PRO A 382 21.22 -17.70 -17.53
C PRO A 382 21.22 -19.24 -17.58
N ALA A 383 22.39 -19.87 -17.78
CA ALA A 383 22.48 -21.33 -17.78
C ALA A 383 22.32 -21.93 -16.37
N SER A 384 22.78 -21.23 -15.35
CA SER A 384 22.87 -21.72 -13.97
C SER A 384 22.02 -20.94 -12.97
N ALA A 385 21.71 -19.68 -13.24
CA ALA A 385 20.89 -18.82 -12.40
C ALA A 385 19.46 -19.33 -12.35
N ARG A 386 18.87 -19.32 -11.15
CA ARG A 386 17.51 -19.75 -10.85
C ARG A 386 16.81 -18.73 -9.98
N CYS A 387 15.51 -18.59 -10.17
CA CYS A 387 14.68 -17.86 -9.24
C CYS A 387 14.61 -18.60 -7.91
N ARG A 388 14.78 -17.88 -6.82
CA ARG A 388 14.66 -18.42 -5.47
C ARG A 388 13.84 -17.47 -4.62
N ALA A 389 13.18 -18.02 -3.61
CA ALA A 389 12.70 -17.21 -2.51
C ALA A 389 13.82 -16.27 -2.05
N PRO A 390 13.52 -14.98 -1.82
CA PRO A 390 14.52 -14.04 -1.38
C PRO A 390 15.19 -14.62 -0.13
N GLN A 391 16.51 -14.79 -0.19
CA GLN A 391 17.27 -15.08 1.03
C GLN A 391 17.28 -13.79 1.83
N LEU A 392 16.30 -13.65 2.72
CA LEU A 392 16.32 -12.63 3.75
C LEU A 392 17.55 -12.94 4.60
N ALA A 393 18.66 -12.27 4.30
CA ALA A 393 19.99 -12.62 4.74
C ALA A 393 20.05 -12.57 6.27
N GLY A 394 19.82 -13.73 6.91
CA GLY A 394 19.59 -13.85 8.34
C GLY A 394 18.41 -13.00 8.78
N ALA A 395 17.21 -13.58 8.91
CA ALA A 395 16.20 -12.98 9.77
C ALA A 395 16.90 -12.64 11.09
N CYS A 396 17.01 -11.35 11.36
CA CYS A 396 17.78 -10.88 12.49
C CYS A 396 17.21 -11.56 13.74
N ALA A 397 18.09 -12.14 14.56
CA ALA A 397 17.64 -12.77 15.79
C ALA A 397 16.83 -11.73 16.56
N VAL A 398 15.57 -12.08 16.88
CA VAL A 398 14.76 -11.26 17.75
C VAL A 398 15.46 -11.26 19.11
N PRO A 399 15.96 -10.12 19.60
CA PRO A 399 16.70 -10.10 20.85
C PRO A 399 15.85 -10.65 21.98
N GLY A 400 16.44 -11.50 22.81
CA GLY A 400 15.77 -12.02 24.00
C GLY A 400 15.44 -10.90 25.00
N GLU A 401 14.44 -11.10 25.87
CA GLU A 401 14.13 -10.14 26.94
C GLU A 401 15.35 -9.84 27.84
N ASP A 402 16.25 -10.81 28.00
CA ASP A 402 17.48 -10.74 28.78
C ASP A 402 18.60 -9.96 28.08
N GLU A 403 18.51 -9.79 26.77
CA GLU A 403 19.43 -8.98 25.96
C GLU A 403 19.01 -7.51 25.90
N LEU A 404 17.79 -7.18 26.36
CA LEU A 404 17.32 -5.80 26.41
C LEU A 404 17.99 -5.06 27.58
N PRO A 405 18.31 -3.76 27.43
CA PRO A 405 18.88 -2.96 28.52
C PRO A 405 17.94 -2.98 29.73
N GLN A 406 18.38 -3.57 30.84
CA GLN A 406 17.59 -3.63 32.07
C GLN A 406 17.31 -2.20 32.58
N GLY A 407 16.03 -1.83 32.64
CA GLY A 407 15.57 -0.54 33.15
C GLY A 407 15.00 0.43 32.13
N THR A 408 14.50 -0.06 30.98
CA THR A 408 13.64 0.72 30.07
C THR A 408 12.17 0.54 30.40
#